data_AF-A0A075H3P8-F1
#
_entry.id   AF-A0A075H3P8-F1
#
_cell.length_a   1.000
_cell.length_b   1.000
_cell.length_c   1.000
_cell.angle_alpha   90.00
_cell.angle_beta   90.00
_cell.angle_gamma   90.00
#
_symmetry.space_group_name_H-M   'P 1'
#
loop_
_entity.id
_entity.type
_entity.pdbx_description
1 polymer ?
#
loop_
_entity_poly.entity_id
_entity_poly.type
_entity_poly.pdbx_seq_one_letter_code
_entity_poly.pdbx_strand_id
1 'polypeptide(L)'
;MSEQNEISINYLQRLVLQESENDAIQNINSNLYNSISELLKNLKNEKHGGIEEKITQAMIIMITDTTSILLKLRLEKATLGNSNQSILLKEEKYILDSRAEMIERRETILSGILNGKPHSLDVQ
;
A
#
# COMPACT_ATOMS: atom_id res chain seq x y z
N MET A 1 -13.34 -16.16 24.72
CA MET A 1 -13.66 -16.39 23.31
C MET A 1 -13.22 -15.17 22.52
N SER A 2 -12.07 -15.26 21.87
CA SER A 2 -11.44 -14.14 21.13
C SER A 2 -10.82 -14.70 19.84
N GLU A 3 -11.67 -15.11 18.90
CA GLU A 3 -11.27 -15.77 17.63
C GLU A 3 -11.22 -14.80 16.42
N GLN A 4 -11.05 -13.48 16.61
CA GLN A 4 -11.34 -12.52 15.52
C GLN A 4 -10.22 -11.54 15.12
N ASN A 5 -8.95 -11.79 15.46
CA ASN A 5 -7.85 -10.88 15.08
C ASN A 5 -6.67 -11.53 14.35
N GLU A 6 -6.86 -12.68 13.72
CA GLU A 6 -5.84 -13.25 12.85
C GLU A 6 -6.04 -12.72 11.42
N ILE A 7 -5.05 -12.02 10.87
CA ILE A 7 -5.06 -11.66 9.45
C ILE A 7 -5.10 -12.96 8.65
N SER A 8 -6.08 -13.04 7.75
CA SER A 8 -6.27 -14.16 6.83
C SER A 8 -6.59 -13.66 5.43
N ILE A 9 -6.44 -14.52 4.42
CA ILE A 9 -6.79 -14.17 3.05
C ILE A 9 -8.27 -13.76 2.91
N ASN A 10 -9.17 -14.42 3.62
CA ASN A 10 -10.60 -14.09 3.62
C ASN A 10 -10.86 -12.69 4.19
N TYR A 11 -10.12 -12.31 5.24
CA TYR A 11 -10.19 -10.97 5.79
C TYR A 11 -9.68 -9.92 4.79
N LEU A 12 -8.53 -10.17 4.16
CA LEU A 12 -7.97 -9.26 3.15
C LEU A 12 -8.89 -9.08 1.94
N GLN A 13 -9.51 -10.17 1.46
CA GLN A 13 -10.50 -10.10 0.38
C GLN A 13 -11.70 -9.24 0.75
N ARG A 14 -12.22 -9.39 1.97
CA ARG A 14 -13.32 -8.54 2.47
C ARG A 14 -12.92 -7.08 2.54
N LEU A 15 -11.71 -6.78 3.02
CA LEU A 15 -11.19 -5.41 3.06
C LEU A 15 -11.09 -4.81 1.65
N VAL A 16 -10.55 -5.55 0.68
CA VAL A 16 -10.46 -5.07 -0.71
C VAL A 16 -11.84 -4.83 -1.31
N LEU A 17 -12.80 -5.73 -1.06
CA LEU A 17 -14.16 -5.56 -1.56
C LEU A 17 -14.82 -4.31 -0.97
N GLN A 18 -14.77 -4.17 0.37
CA GLN A 18 -15.28 -3.00 1.07
C GLN A 18 -14.59 -1.70 0.61
N GLU A 19 -13.28 -1.74 0.40
CA GLU A 19 -12.58 -0.62 -0.20
C GLU A 19 -13.17 -0.35 -1.59
N SER A 20 -13.27 -1.32 -2.50
CA SER A 20 -13.77 -1.07 -3.86
C SER A 20 -15.21 -0.55 -3.96
N GLU A 21 -16.10 -0.95 -3.04
CA GLU A 21 -17.54 -0.61 -3.09
C GLU A 21 -17.86 0.79 -2.56
N ASN A 22 -16.90 1.46 -1.90
CA ASN A 22 -17.10 2.77 -1.31
C ASN A 22 -16.25 3.83 -1.99
N ASP A 23 -16.80 5.02 -2.25
CA ASP A 23 -16.03 6.12 -2.87
C ASP A 23 -14.95 6.67 -1.91
N ALA A 24 -15.26 6.73 -0.61
CA ALA A 24 -14.34 7.20 0.41
C ALA A 24 -13.35 6.09 0.84
N ILE A 25 -12.17 6.52 1.29
CA ILE A 25 -11.17 5.63 1.89
C ILE A 25 -11.71 5.06 3.19
N GLN A 26 -11.65 3.74 3.34
CA GLN A 26 -12.17 3.07 4.52
C GLN A 26 -11.20 3.16 5.70
N ASN A 27 -11.74 3.21 6.92
CA ASN A 27 -10.92 3.12 8.12
C ASN A 27 -10.52 1.65 8.37
N ILE A 28 -9.23 1.38 8.29
CA ILE A 28 -8.66 0.04 8.46
C ILE A 28 -7.68 0.02 9.63
N ASN A 29 -7.33 -1.18 10.10
CA ASN A 29 -6.36 -1.34 11.17
C ASN A 29 -5.02 -0.65 10.83
N SER A 30 -4.53 0.21 11.72
CA SER A 30 -3.29 0.96 11.52
C SER A 30 -2.03 0.09 11.39
N ASN A 31 -2.11 -1.17 11.85
CA ASN A 31 -1.03 -2.15 11.79
C ASN A 31 -1.20 -3.15 10.64
N LEU A 32 -2.15 -2.93 9.71
CA LEU A 32 -2.51 -3.89 8.67
C LEU A 32 -1.30 -4.42 7.90
N TYR A 33 -0.45 -3.52 7.37
CA TYR A 33 0.70 -3.93 6.55
C TYR A 33 1.74 -4.74 7.34
N ASN A 34 1.97 -4.42 8.62
CA ASN A 34 2.84 -5.22 9.48
C ASN A 34 2.27 -6.60 9.75
N SER A 35 0.98 -6.70 10.04
CA SER A 35 0.31 -7.97 10.28
C SER A 35 0.26 -8.86 9.01
N ILE A 36 0.15 -8.26 7.82
CA ILE A 36 0.30 -8.99 6.54
C ILE A 36 1.75 -9.50 6.39
N SER A 37 2.75 -8.67 6.71
CA SER A 37 4.15 -9.07 6.67
C SER A 37 4.43 -10.25 7.62
N GLU A 38 3.82 -10.26 8.80
CA GLU A 38 3.96 -11.34 9.77
C GLU A 38 3.31 -12.63 9.26
N LEU A 39 2.10 -12.56 8.68
CA LEU A 39 1.45 -13.69 8.02
C LEU A 39 2.34 -14.27 6.91
N LEU A 40 2.85 -13.42 6.01
CA LEU A 40 3.74 -13.86 4.92
C LEU A 40 5.04 -14.47 5.43
N LYS A 41 5.61 -13.92 6.51
CA LYS A 41 6.81 -14.47 7.15
C LYS A 41 6.54 -15.87 7.70
N ASN A 42 5.40 -16.07 8.36
CA ASN A 42 5.04 -17.37 8.91
C ASN A 42 4.86 -18.41 7.80
N LEU A 43 4.06 -18.09 6.77
CA LEU A 43 3.84 -18.98 5.61
C LEU A 43 5.13 -19.34 4.87
N LYS A 44 6.11 -18.41 4.78
CA LYS A 44 7.39 -18.67 4.11
C LYS A 44 8.36 -19.51 4.94
N ASN A 45 8.23 -19.48 6.26
CA ASN A 45 9.13 -20.18 7.18
C ASN A 45 8.65 -21.58 7.53
N GLU A 46 7.37 -21.88 7.30
CA GLU A 46 6.83 -23.23 7.46
C GLU A 46 7.46 -24.19 6.45
N LYS A 47 7.98 -25.31 6.96
CA LYS A 47 8.56 -26.36 6.13
C LYS A 47 7.44 -27.24 5.59
N HIS A 48 7.05 -27.00 4.35
CA HIS A 48 6.09 -27.83 3.62
C HIS A 48 6.79 -28.68 2.57
N GLY A 49 6.14 -29.77 2.17
CA GLY A 49 6.60 -30.60 1.05
C GLY A 49 5.45 -31.06 0.16
N GLY A 50 5.75 -31.36 -1.10
CA GLY A 50 4.80 -31.97 -2.02
C GLY A 50 3.60 -31.07 -2.33
N ILE A 51 2.39 -31.52 -1.98
CA ILE A 51 1.14 -30.79 -2.28
C ILE A 51 0.97 -29.58 -1.34
N GLU A 52 1.39 -29.69 -0.08
CA GLU A 52 1.28 -28.60 0.89
C GLU A 52 2.08 -27.38 0.45
N GLU A 53 3.29 -27.58 -0.07
CA GLU A 53 4.12 -26.50 -0.59
C GLU A 53 3.41 -25.74 -1.72
N LYS A 54 2.74 -26.46 -2.64
CA LYS A 54 1.98 -25.83 -3.73
C LYS A 54 0.81 -25.00 -3.21
N ILE A 55 0.11 -25.49 -2.18
CA ILE A 55 -0.99 -24.76 -1.54
C ILE A 55 -0.47 -23.50 -0.86
N THR A 56 0.61 -23.60 -0.08
CA THR A 56 1.23 -22.45 0.59
C THR A 56 1.73 -21.40 -0.40
N GLN A 57 2.35 -21.81 -1.52
CA GLN A 57 2.75 -20.88 -2.57
C GLN A 57 1.55 -20.16 -3.20
N ALA A 58 0.46 -20.87 -3.50
CA ALA A 58 -0.76 -20.25 -4.00
C ALA A 58 -1.34 -19.23 -3.00
N MET A 59 -1.33 -19.55 -1.70
CA MET A 59 -1.76 -18.62 -0.65
C MET A 59 -0.88 -17.37 -0.58
N ILE A 60 0.45 -17.53 -0.63
CA ILE A 60 1.40 -16.39 -0.64
C ILE A 60 1.13 -15.47 -1.84
N ILE A 61 0.92 -16.03 -3.03
CA ILE A 61 0.59 -15.26 -4.24
C ILE A 61 -0.71 -14.48 -4.03
N MET A 62 -1.78 -15.15 -3.60
CA MET A 62 -3.07 -14.49 -3.37
C MET A 62 -2.98 -13.36 -2.34
N ILE A 63 -2.28 -13.57 -1.21
CA ILE A 63 -2.07 -12.54 -0.19
C ILE A 63 -1.30 -11.36 -0.76
N THR A 64 -0.23 -11.62 -1.53
CA THR A 64 0.60 -10.58 -2.15
C THR A 64 -0.21 -9.75 -3.14
N ASP A 65 -0.95 -10.41 -4.04
CA ASP A 65 -1.76 -9.74 -5.06
C ASP A 65 -2.89 -8.91 -4.41
N THR A 66 -3.59 -9.49 -3.44
CA THR A 66 -4.69 -8.81 -2.72
C THR A 66 -4.18 -7.57 -1.97
N THR A 67 -3.01 -7.68 -1.34
CA THR A 67 -2.37 -6.56 -0.63
C THR A 67 -1.96 -5.45 -1.60
N SER A 68 -1.39 -5.82 -2.75
CA SER A 68 -1.01 -4.87 -3.81
C SER A 68 -2.23 -4.12 -4.35
N ILE A 69 -3.33 -4.85 -4.63
CA ILE A 69 -4.60 -4.26 -5.07
C ILE A 69 -5.15 -3.30 -4.01
N LEU A 70 -5.18 -3.71 -2.74
CA LEU A 70 -5.66 -2.86 -1.64
C LEU A 70 -4.88 -1.55 -1.56
N LEU A 71 -3.55 -1.64 -1.52
CA LEU A 71 -2.67 -0.47 -1.43
C LEU A 71 -2.89 0.46 -2.62
N LYS A 72 -2.94 -0.08 -3.84
CA LYS A 72 -3.18 0.70 -5.05
C LYS A 72 -4.51 1.43 -5.01
N LEU A 73 -5.60 0.73 -4.69
CA LEU A 73 -6.94 1.32 -4.60
C LEU A 73 -6.98 2.48 -3.60
N ARG A 74 -6.39 2.28 -2.43
CA ARG A 74 -6.36 3.30 -1.37
C ARG A 74 -5.55 4.53 -1.78
N LEU A 75 -4.40 4.34 -2.43
CA LEU A 75 -3.59 5.45 -2.95
C LEU A 75 -4.32 6.22 -4.07
N GLU A 76 -5.00 5.52 -4.98
CA GLU A 76 -5.78 6.16 -6.05
C GLU A 76 -6.88 7.05 -5.47
N LYS A 77 -7.64 6.53 -4.50
CA LYS A 77 -8.67 7.30 -3.80
C LYS A 77 -8.13 8.46 -2.98
N ALA A 78 -6.94 8.33 -2.39
CA ALA A 78 -6.28 9.40 -1.65
C ALA A 78 -5.97 10.61 -2.52
N THR A 79 -5.83 10.41 -3.83
CA THR A 79 -5.63 11.50 -4.79
C THR A 79 -6.93 12.14 -5.26
N LEU A 80 -8.10 11.59 -4.93
CA LEU A 80 -9.40 12.21 -5.22
C LEU A 80 -9.67 13.32 -4.20
N GLY A 81 -10.08 14.50 -4.66
CA GLY A 81 -10.12 15.75 -3.90
C GLY A 81 -11.02 15.80 -2.65
N ASN A 82 -11.77 14.75 -2.35
CA ASN A 82 -12.67 14.64 -1.19
C ASN A 82 -12.20 13.61 -0.14
N SER A 83 -10.98 13.08 -0.27
CA SER A 83 -10.50 12.02 0.62
C SER A 83 -10.06 12.55 2.00
N ASN A 84 -10.52 11.88 3.07
CA ASN A 84 -10.10 12.21 4.43
C ASN A 84 -8.70 11.63 4.70
N GLN A 85 -7.67 12.43 4.49
CA GLN A 85 -6.27 12.03 4.64
C GLN A 85 -5.88 11.59 6.06
N SER A 86 -6.69 11.90 7.08
CA SER A 86 -6.43 11.44 8.45
C SER A 86 -6.52 9.91 8.60
N ILE A 87 -7.27 9.25 7.71
CA ILE A 87 -7.52 7.80 7.69
C ILE A 87 -6.34 7.02 7.06
N LEU A 88 -5.44 7.70 6.36
CA LEU A 88 -4.31 7.06 5.68
C LEU A 88 -3.31 6.48 6.68
N LEU A 89 -2.80 5.30 6.33
CA LEU A 89 -1.74 4.63 7.07
C LEU A 89 -0.40 5.34 6.85
N LYS A 90 0.58 5.06 7.73
CA LYS A 90 1.88 5.74 7.68
C LYS A 90 2.63 5.46 6.39
N GLU A 91 2.56 4.21 5.92
CA GLU A 91 3.14 3.75 4.67
C GLU A 91 2.49 4.44 3.46
N GLU A 92 1.17 4.63 3.50
CA GLU A 92 0.41 5.34 2.45
C GLU A 92 0.78 6.82 2.40
N LYS A 93 0.85 7.48 3.57
CA LYS A 93 1.30 8.87 3.71
C LYS A 93 2.72 9.04 3.17
N TYR A 94 3.64 8.16 3.57
CA TYR A 94 5.02 8.18 3.10
C TYR A 94 5.11 8.14 1.56
N ILE A 95 4.32 7.29 0.90
CA ILE A 95 4.28 7.20 -0.56
C ILE A 95 3.71 8.47 -1.19
N LEU A 96 2.62 9.02 -0.65
CA LEU A 96 1.99 10.22 -1.18
C LEU A 96 2.84 11.47 -1.00
N ASP A 97 3.49 11.61 0.15
CA ASP A 97 4.43 12.71 0.44
C ASP A 97 5.60 12.67 -0.54
N SER A 98 6.16 11.47 -0.78
CA SER A 98 7.23 11.27 -1.78
C SER A 98 6.78 11.65 -3.20
N ARG A 99 5.52 11.37 -3.55
CA ARG A 99 4.96 11.74 -4.85
C ARG A 99 4.76 13.25 -4.98
N ALA A 100 4.33 13.92 -3.92
CA ALA A 100 4.20 15.37 -3.89
C ALA A 100 5.57 16.06 -4.04
N GLU A 101 6.58 15.59 -3.30
CA GLU A 101 7.95 16.09 -3.40
C GLU A 101 8.52 15.90 -4.81
N MET A 102 8.29 14.74 -5.43
CA MET A 102 8.71 14.49 -6.82
C MET A 102 8.09 15.49 -7.80
N ILE A 103 6.79 15.82 -7.63
CA ILE A 103 6.10 16.81 -8.45
C ILE A 103 6.72 18.20 -8.23
N GLU A 104 6.93 18.62 -6.99
CA GLU A 104 7.54 19.92 -6.67
C GLU A 104 8.94 20.08 -7.28
N ARG A 105 9.78 19.04 -7.13
CA ARG A 105 11.12 19.00 -7.73
C ARG A 105 11.04 19.12 -9.25
N ARG A 106 10.10 18.41 -9.90
CA ARG A 106 9.90 18.48 -11.35
C ARG A 106 9.47 19.89 -11.81
N GLU A 107 8.50 20.50 -11.13
CA GLU A 107 8.03 21.85 -11.48
C GLU A 107 9.13 22.90 -11.29
N THR A 108 9.95 22.74 -10.25
CA THR A 108 11.12 23.60 -10.00
C THR A 108 12.14 23.52 -11.14
N ILE A 109 12.48 22.30 -11.58
CA ILE A 109 13.38 22.07 -12.72
C ILE A 109 12.80 22.72 -13.99
N LEU A 110 11.53 22.46 -14.28
CA LEU A 110 10.86 22.96 -15.49
C LEU A 110 10.83 24.49 -15.51
N SER A 111 10.50 25.12 -14.38
CA SER A 111 10.52 26.58 -14.23
C SER A 111 11.92 27.15 -14.46
N GLY A 112 12.97 26.50 -13.94
CA GLY A 112 14.35 26.90 -14.20
C GLY A 112 14.68 26.92 -15.70
N ILE A 113 14.35 25.83 -16.40
CA ILE A 113 14.57 25.67 -17.84
C ILE A 113 13.83 26.76 -18.64
N LEU A 114 12.54 26.95 -18.36
CA LEU A 114 11.72 27.94 -19.08
C LEU A 114 12.19 29.38 -18.87
N ASN A 115 12.82 29.66 -17.72
CA ASN A 115 13.40 30.96 -17.40
C ASN A 115 14.87 31.12 -17.87
N GLY A 116 15.40 30.16 -18.63
CA GLY A 116 16.79 30.19 -19.12
C GLY A 116 17.84 30.09 -18.01
N LYS A 117 17.47 29.61 -16.82
CA LYS A 117 18.39 29.39 -15.71
C LYS A 117 18.85 27.94 -15.72
N PRO A 118 20.16 27.67 -15.85
CA PRO A 118 20.66 26.29 -15.73
C PRO A 118 20.30 25.75 -14.35
N HIS A 119 19.69 24.57 -14.31
CA HIS A 119 19.37 23.90 -13.06
C HIS A 119 20.66 23.29 -12.50
N SER A 120 21.23 23.89 -11.45
CA SER A 120 22.32 23.30 -10.69
C SER A 120 21.74 22.30 -9.71
N LEU A 121 21.95 21.00 -9.95
CA LEU A 121 21.62 19.93 -9.00
C LEU A 121 22.63 19.88 -7.83
N ASP A 122 23.72 20.63 -7.95
CA ASP A 122 24.75 20.78 -6.93
C ASP A 122 24.39 21.93 -5.98
N VAL A 123 23.47 21.67 -5.04
CA VAL A 123 23.41 22.41 -3.78
C VAL A 123 23.25 21.35 -2.69
N GLN A 124 24.38 20.96 -2.11
CA GLN A 124 24.47 20.16 -0.88
C GLN A 124 24.10 21.00 0.33
#